data_AF-A0A965Q0W8-F1
#
_entry.id   AF-A0A965Q0W8-F1
#
_cell.length_a   1.000
_cell.length_b   1.000
_cell.length_c   1.000
_cell.angle_alpha   90.00
_cell.angle_beta   90.00
_cell.angle_gamma   90.00
#
_symmetry.space_group_name_H-M   'P 1'
#
loop_
_entity.id
_entity.type
_entity.pdbx_description
1 polymer ?
#
loop_
_entity_poly.entity_id
_entity_poly.type
_entity_poly.pdbx_seq_one_letter_code
_entity_poly.pdbx_strand_id
1 'polypeptide(L)'
;MDDLFSLFEKPKNPVKFNALQISLASPEKVRSWSFGEVTKPETINYRTLKPERDGLFCAKIFGPVKDYECICGKYKRLRHRGVVCEKCGVEVIQSKVRRERIGHIELACPVAHIWFLKSL
;
A
#
# COMPACT_ATOMS: atom_id res chain seq x y z
N MET A 1 18.59 29.01 7.02
CA MET A 1 17.54 28.96 8.06
C MET A 1 16.17 28.68 7.44
N ASP A 2 16.00 28.85 6.12
CA ASP A 2 14.72 28.70 5.42
C ASP A 2 14.23 27.25 5.29
N ASP A 3 15.13 26.26 5.32
CA ASP A 3 14.76 24.84 5.21
C ASP A 3 14.07 24.28 6.46
N LEU A 4 14.30 24.86 7.66
CA LEU A 4 13.68 24.37 8.89
C LEU A 4 12.18 24.74 8.98
N PHE A 5 11.78 25.82 8.31
CA PHE A 5 10.39 26.28 8.29
C PHE A 5 9.49 25.38 7.43
N SER A 6 10.06 24.68 6.45
CA SER A 6 9.34 23.73 5.59
C SER A 6 8.84 22.48 6.34
N LEU A 7 9.46 22.15 7.49
CA LEU A 7 9.08 21.00 8.32
C LEU A 7 7.82 21.23 9.16
N PHE A 8 7.46 22.50 9.41
CA PHE A 8 6.26 22.90 10.16
C PHE A 8 5.14 23.45 9.27
N GLU A 9 5.30 23.44 7.93
CA GLU A 9 4.21 23.79 7.03
C GLU A 9 3.08 22.76 7.17
N LYS A 10 1.90 23.23 7.61
CA LYS A 10 0.66 22.43 7.56
C LYS A 10 0.45 21.93 6.13
N PRO A 11 0.01 20.67 5.93
CA PRO A 11 -0.17 20.08 4.61
C PRO A 11 -1.01 21.00 3.73
N LYS A 12 -0.41 21.47 2.62
CA LYS A 12 -0.85 22.65 1.87
C LYS A 12 -2.21 22.55 1.17
N ASN A 13 -2.92 21.41 1.23
CA ASN A 13 -4.24 21.26 0.64
C ASN A 13 -5.04 20.12 1.30
N PRO A 14 -5.90 20.35 2.31
CA PRO A 14 -7.07 19.49 2.42
C PRO A 14 -7.88 19.72 1.14
N VAL A 15 -8.13 18.67 0.37
CA VAL A 15 -9.07 18.75 -0.77
C VAL A 15 -10.37 19.31 -0.21
N LYS A 16 -10.72 20.56 -0.57
CA LYS A 16 -11.99 21.16 -0.13
C LYS A 16 -13.11 20.47 -0.90
N PHE A 17 -13.75 19.50 -0.26
CA PHE A 17 -14.94 18.85 -0.79
C PHE A 17 -16.19 19.45 -0.15
N ASN A 18 -17.25 19.64 -0.93
CA ASN A 18 -18.51 20.22 -0.45
C ASN A 18 -19.52 19.16 0.01
N ALA A 19 -19.37 17.92 -0.43
CA ALA A 19 -20.25 16.80 -0.10
C ALA A 19 -19.49 15.47 -0.10
N LEU A 20 -20.02 14.48 0.63
CA LEU A 20 -19.54 13.11 0.66
C LEU A 20 -20.68 12.18 0.26
N GLN A 21 -20.38 11.17 -0.55
CA GLN A 21 -21.32 10.13 -0.95
C GLN A 21 -20.77 8.76 -0.52
N ILE A 22 -21.64 7.91 0.01
CA ILE A 22 -21.34 6.53 0.36
C ILE A 22 -22.17 5.62 -0.56
N SER A 23 -21.53 4.61 -1.12
CA SER A 23 -22.15 3.65 -2.04
C SER A 23 -21.53 2.28 -1.84
N LEU A 24 -22.25 1.22 -2.24
CA LEU A 24 -21.65 -0.11 -2.34
C LEU A 24 -20.50 -0.11 -3.37
N ALA A 25 -19.46 -0.89 -3.09
CA ALA A 25 -18.36 -1.09 -4.02
C ALA A 25 -18.63 -2.33 -4.88
N SER A 26 -18.53 -2.19 -6.20
CA SER A 26 -18.54 -3.34 -7.11
C SER A 26 -17.20 -4.10 -7.04
N PRO A 27 -17.15 -5.39 -7.42
CA PRO A 27 -15.90 -6.14 -7.46
C PRO A 27 -14.83 -5.46 -8.33
N GLU A 28 -15.24 -4.90 -9.47
CA GLU A 28 -14.36 -4.12 -10.36
C GLU A 28 -13.77 -2.89 -9.66
N LYS A 29 -14.58 -2.18 -8.87
CA LYS A 29 -14.13 -1.01 -8.10
C LYS A 29 -13.12 -1.41 -7.04
N VAL A 30 -13.33 -2.53 -6.34
CA VAL A 30 -12.38 -3.07 -5.36
C VAL A 30 -11.04 -3.41 -6.03
N ARG A 31 -11.07 -4.03 -7.21
CA ARG A 31 -9.85 -4.32 -7.99
C ARG A 31 -9.15 -3.05 -8.46
N SER A 32 -9.89 -2.00 -8.83
CA SER A 32 -9.32 -0.72 -9.26
C SER A 32 -8.53 0.01 -8.18
N TRP A 33 -8.88 -0.18 -6.91
CA TRP A 33 -8.15 0.39 -5.77
C TRP A 33 -6.91 -0.42 -5.39
N SER A 34 -6.82 -1.65 -5.88
CA SER A 34 -5.80 -2.57 -5.45
C SER A 34 -4.50 -2.42 -6.23
N PHE A 35 -3.39 -2.49 -5.50
CA PHE A 35 -2.04 -2.51 -6.06
C PHE A 35 -1.51 -3.93 -6.29
N GLY A 36 -2.29 -4.96 -5.91
CA GLY A 36 -1.92 -6.35 -6.06
C GLY A 36 -2.75 -7.29 -5.21
N GLU A 37 -2.72 -8.56 -5.60
CA GLU A 37 -3.42 -9.65 -4.92
C GLU A 37 -2.54 -10.25 -3.81
N VAL A 38 -3.12 -10.46 -2.63
CA VAL A 38 -2.49 -11.20 -1.54
C VAL A 38 -2.90 -12.66 -1.66
N THR A 39 -1.93 -13.53 -1.92
CA THR A 39 -2.19 -14.96 -2.15
C THR A 39 -1.81 -15.81 -0.93
N LYS A 40 -0.90 -15.32 -0.10
CA LYS A 40 -0.38 -16.08 1.03
C LYS A 40 -0.68 -15.44 2.38
N PRO A 41 -0.87 -16.24 3.44
CA PRO A 41 -1.16 -15.71 4.77
C PRO A 41 0.09 -15.23 5.51
N GLU A 42 1.29 -15.41 4.95
CA GLU A 42 2.51 -15.06 5.68
C GLU A 42 2.69 -13.56 5.85
N THR A 43 3.33 -13.18 6.94
CA THR A 43 3.51 -11.79 7.35
C THR A 43 4.96 -11.35 7.12
N ILE A 44 5.84 -11.78 8.00
CA ILE A 44 7.26 -11.48 8.01
C ILE A 44 8.06 -12.76 8.21
N ASN A 45 9.25 -12.78 7.65
CA ASN A 45 10.20 -13.85 7.85
C ASN A 45 10.74 -13.82 9.29
N TYR A 46 10.67 -14.94 10.00
CA TYR A 46 11.08 -15.00 11.41
C TYR A 46 12.56 -14.69 11.66
N ARG A 47 13.47 -15.00 10.72
CA ARG A 47 14.91 -14.74 10.89
C ARG A 47 15.29 -13.33 10.45
N THR A 48 14.82 -12.95 9.26
CA THR A 48 15.29 -11.72 8.61
C THR A 48 14.43 -10.50 8.92
N LEU A 49 13.24 -10.70 9.52
CA LEU A 49 12.22 -9.69 9.76
C LEU A 49 11.77 -8.95 8.48
N LYS A 50 12.10 -9.51 7.31
CA LYS A 50 11.69 -8.97 6.02
C LYS A 50 10.26 -9.44 5.70
N PRO A 51 9.42 -8.58 5.11
CA PRO A 51 8.11 -9.00 4.64
C PRO A 51 8.22 -10.13 3.62
N GLU A 52 7.31 -11.10 3.73
CA GLU A 52 7.22 -12.20 2.78
C GLU A 52 6.62 -11.74 1.44
N ARG A 53 6.95 -12.46 0.38
CA ARG A 53 6.47 -12.15 -0.98
C ARG A 53 5.04 -12.65 -1.14
N ASP A 54 4.18 -11.80 -1.69
CA ASP A 54 2.74 -12.02 -1.90
C ASP A 54 1.94 -12.31 -0.62
N GLY A 55 2.54 -11.99 0.54
CA GLY A 55 1.92 -12.06 1.86
C GLY A 55 1.28 -10.74 2.31
N LEU A 56 0.75 -10.74 3.55
CA LEU A 56 -0.02 -9.62 4.12
C LEU A 56 0.77 -8.30 4.25
N PHE A 57 2.10 -8.37 4.33
CA PHE A 57 2.95 -7.17 4.43
C PHE A 57 3.82 -6.93 3.19
N CYS A 58 3.54 -7.60 2.07
CA CYS A 58 4.38 -7.63 0.89
C CYS A 58 4.80 -6.22 0.42
N ALA A 59 6.11 -6.01 0.26
CA ALA A 59 6.65 -4.72 -0.17
C ALA A 59 6.34 -4.39 -1.64
N LYS A 60 6.03 -5.40 -2.47
CA LYS A 60 5.65 -5.19 -3.87
C LYS A 60 4.27 -4.54 -3.98
N ILE A 61 3.30 -5.01 -3.19
CA ILE A 61 1.91 -4.54 -3.20
C ILE A 61 1.81 -3.21 -2.46
N PHE A 62 2.22 -3.20 -1.18
CA PHE A 62 2.02 -2.04 -0.30
C PHE A 62 3.11 -0.98 -0.42
N GLY A 63 4.27 -1.31 -0.97
CA GLY A 63 5.41 -0.39 -1.11
C GLY A 63 6.57 -0.66 -0.14
N PRO A 64 7.65 0.12 -0.21
CA PRO A 64 8.91 -0.17 0.45
C PRO A 64 8.84 0.02 1.98
N VAL A 65 9.62 -0.79 2.72
CA VAL A 65 9.71 -0.72 4.19
C VAL A 65 10.49 0.50 4.66
N LYS A 66 11.50 0.91 3.88
CA LYS A 66 12.36 2.07 4.14
C LYS A 66 12.21 3.09 3.03
N ASP A 67 12.37 4.36 3.35
CA ASP A 67 12.23 5.44 2.38
C ASP A 67 13.30 5.33 1.29
N TYR A 68 12.84 5.38 0.03
CA TYR A 68 13.70 5.36 -1.15
C TYR A 68 14.71 4.18 -1.17
N GLU A 69 14.31 3.03 -0.64
CA GLU A 69 15.10 1.80 -0.66
C GLU A 69 14.21 0.59 -1.02
N CYS A 70 14.66 -0.19 -2.01
CA CYS A 70 14.00 -1.45 -2.35
C CYS A 70 14.35 -2.55 -1.33
N ILE A 71 13.48 -3.56 -1.16
CA ILE A 71 13.65 -4.62 -0.14
C ILE A 71 14.94 -5.45 -0.30
N CYS A 72 15.43 -5.61 -1.53
CA CYS A 72 16.65 -6.36 -1.80
C CYS A 72 17.93 -5.53 -1.60
N GLY A 73 17.81 -4.21 -1.46
CA GLY A 73 18.94 -3.28 -1.30
C GLY A 73 19.74 -2.98 -2.58
N LYS A 74 19.30 -3.43 -3.77
CA LYS A 74 19.95 -3.10 -5.07
C LYS A 74 19.89 -1.59 -5.33
N TYR A 75 18.69 -1.01 -5.24
CA TYR A 75 18.45 0.41 -5.38
C TYR A 75 18.25 1.05 -4.01
N LYS A 76 19.06 2.07 -3.72
CA LYS A 76 19.05 2.84 -2.46
C LYS A 76 19.19 4.32 -2.76
N ARG A 77 18.74 5.15 -1.81
CA ARG A 77 18.84 6.62 -1.83
C ARG A 77 17.94 7.25 -2.91
N LEU A 78 17.79 8.57 -2.85
CA LEU A 78 16.89 9.33 -3.73
C LEU A 78 17.22 9.25 -5.22
N ARG A 79 18.44 8.83 -5.61
CA ARG A 79 18.86 8.78 -7.03
C ARG A 79 17.97 7.88 -7.89
N HIS A 80 17.39 6.83 -7.30
CA HIS A 80 16.57 5.85 -8.01
C HIS A 80 15.07 6.02 -7.73
N ARG A 81 14.63 7.22 -7.30
CA ARG A 81 13.23 7.50 -7.01
C ARG A 81 12.33 7.18 -8.22
N GLY A 82 11.25 6.43 -7.98
CA GLY A 82 10.29 6.02 -9.01
C GLY A 82 10.72 4.81 -9.85
N VAL A 83 11.91 4.25 -9.62
CA VAL A 83 12.36 3.03 -10.32
C VAL A 83 11.76 1.80 -9.63
N VAL A 84 11.21 0.88 -10.43
CA VAL A 84 10.79 -0.45 -9.95
C VAL A 84 11.97 -1.41 -10.02
N CYS A 85 12.28 -2.06 -8.91
CA CYS A 85 13.41 -2.98 -8.86
C CYS A 85 13.13 -4.28 -9.63
N GLU A 86 13.95 -4.62 -10.62
CA GLU A 86 13.82 -5.87 -11.40
C GLU A 86 13.84 -7.14 -10.55
N LYS A 87 14.64 -7.17 -9.46
CA LYS A 87 14.82 -8.36 -8.63
C LYS A 87 13.66 -8.63 -7.68
N CYS A 88 13.10 -7.57 -7.09
CA CYS A 88 12.10 -7.69 -6.02
C CYS A 88 10.73 -7.09 -6.37
N GLY A 89 10.60 -6.38 -7.49
CA GLY A 89 9.38 -5.70 -7.91
C GLY A 89 8.97 -4.52 -7.03
N VAL A 90 9.81 -4.12 -6.06
CA VAL A 90 9.49 -3.01 -5.16
C VAL A 90 9.87 -1.70 -5.82
N GLU A 91 8.92 -0.78 -5.85
CA GLU A 91 9.09 0.59 -6.31
C GLU A 91 9.84 1.42 -5.26
N VAL A 92 10.81 2.22 -5.70
CA VAL A 92 11.62 3.07 -4.82
C VAL A 92 10.91 4.40 -4.58
N ILE A 93 10.11 4.44 -3.52
CA ILE A 93 9.28 5.59 -3.10
C ILE A 93 9.34 5.77 -1.57
N GLN A 94 8.62 6.76 -1.04
CA GLN A 94 8.48 6.93 0.40
C GLN A 94 7.68 5.77 1.01
N SER A 95 8.07 5.33 2.20
CA SER A 95 7.38 4.27 2.95
C SER A 95 5.96 4.68 3.37
N LYS A 96 5.66 5.98 3.40
CA LYS A 96 4.32 6.54 3.71
C LYS A 96 3.21 5.93 2.86
N VAL A 97 3.49 5.60 1.60
CA VAL A 97 2.52 4.99 0.67
C VAL A 97 1.95 3.67 1.18
N ARG A 98 2.63 2.97 2.09
CA ARG A 98 2.11 1.74 2.72
C ARG A 98 0.84 1.97 3.52
N ARG A 99 0.56 3.21 3.92
CA ARG A 99 -0.68 3.61 4.61
C ARG A 99 -1.81 3.96 3.65
N GLU A 100 -1.50 4.16 2.37
CA GLU A 100 -2.45 4.64 1.34
C GLU A 100 -2.81 3.53 0.35
N ARG A 101 -1.88 2.60 0.06
CA ARG A 101 -2.09 1.49 -0.88
C ARG A 101 -2.96 0.39 -0.26
N ILE A 102 -3.88 -0.14 -1.07
CA ILE A 102 -4.80 -1.22 -0.70
C ILE A 102 -4.43 -2.49 -1.48
N GLY A 103 -4.62 -3.65 -0.85
CA GLY A 103 -4.52 -4.98 -1.48
C GLY A 103 -5.90 -5.62 -1.58
N HIS A 104 -6.06 -6.61 -2.45
CA HIS A 104 -7.28 -7.42 -2.52
C HIS A 104 -6.96 -8.91 -2.42
N ILE A 105 -8.00 -9.70 -2.14
CA ILE A 105 -7.96 -11.16 -2.18
C ILE A 105 -9.12 -11.58 -3.08
N GLU A 106 -8.82 -12.39 -4.08
CA GLU A 106 -9.86 -12.99 -4.92
C GLU A 106 -10.43 -14.21 -4.18
N LEU A 107 -11.74 -14.19 -3.93
CA LEU A 107 -12.40 -15.29 -3.23
C LEU A 107 -12.76 -16.40 -4.23
N ALA A 108 -12.48 -17.64 -3.88
CA ALA A 108 -12.81 -18.79 -4.72
C ALA A 108 -14.34 -18.97 -4.91
N CYS A 109 -15.12 -18.57 -3.90
CA CYS A 109 -16.58 -18.63 -3.91
C CYS A 109 -17.17 -17.30 -3.43
N PRO A 110 -18.36 -16.91 -3.92
CA PRO A 110 -19.03 -15.71 -3.43
C PRO A 110 -19.40 -15.87 -1.94
N VAL A 111 -19.17 -14.81 -1.16
CA VAL A 111 -19.47 -14.76 0.27
C VAL A 111 -20.41 -13.60 0.54
N ALA A 112 -21.49 -13.86 1.29
CA ALA A 112 -22.42 -12.81 1.71
C ALA A 112 -21.76 -11.88 2.74
N HIS A 113 -21.87 -10.58 2.52
CA HIS A 113 -21.31 -9.59 3.44
C HIS A 113 -22.16 -9.51 4.72
N ILE A 114 -21.54 -9.83 5.86
CA ILE A 114 -22.24 -10.05 7.14
C ILE A 114 -23.11 -8.88 7.58
N TRP A 115 -22.70 -7.62 7.33
CA TRP A 115 -23.49 -6.45 7.69
C TRP A 115 -24.84 -6.37 6.99
N PHE A 116 -25.01 -6.95 5.80
CA PHE A 116 -26.31 -6.96 5.11
C PHE A 116 -27.13 -8.23 5.40
N LEU A 117 -26.49 -9.26 5.98
CA LEU A 117 -27.15 -10.51 6.34
C LEU A 117 -27.68 -10.49 7.79
N LYS A 118 -26.88 -9.97 8.73
CA LYS A 118 -27.17 -9.98 10.17
C LYS A 118 -27.53 -8.60 10.72
N SER A 119 -28.02 -7.69 9.87
CA SER A 119 -28.51 -6.38 10.33
C SER A 119 -29.90 -6.54 10.93
N LEU A 120 -29.96 -7.11 12.14
CA LEU A 120 -31.10 -7.11 13.06
C LEU A 120 -30.57 -7.03 14.49
#